data_AF-A0A0D2LZN5-F1
#
_entry.id   AF-A0A0D2LZN5-F1
#
_cell.length_a   1.000
_cell.length_b   1.000
_cell.length_c   1.000
_cell.angle_alpha   90.00
_cell.angle_beta   90.00
_cell.angle_gamma   90.00
#
_symmetry.space_group_name_H-M   'P 1'
#
loop_
_entity.id
_entity.type
_entity.pdbx_description
1 polymer ?
#
loop_
_entity_poly.entity_id
_entity_poly.type
_entity_poly.pdbx_seq_one_letter_code
_entity_poly.pdbx_strand_id
1 'polypeptide(L)'
;MSRVAALLSVPPHKARRLRRVGDAAALFDAIATRPAQPRVSEVELRLWLAGSGCSASEVERVLRLLRGLVARDEGAEFLTCWQFVAGWPWVTHALEVYGIDWASAL
;
A
#
# COMPACT_ATOMS: atom_id res chain seq x y z
N MET A 1 19.08 -10.22 13.42
CA MET A 1 17.76 -10.84 13.64
C MET A 1 16.68 -9.76 13.64
N SER A 2 15.49 -10.00 13.07
CA SER A 2 14.38 -9.02 13.10
C SER A 2 13.93 -8.79 14.54
N ARG A 3 13.93 -7.53 15.02
CA ARG A 3 13.43 -7.13 16.37
C ARG A 3 12.02 -7.66 16.66
N VAL A 4 11.17 -7.76 15.63
CA VAL A 4 9.83 -8.34 15.69
C VAL A 4 9.85 -9.85 15.97
N ALA A 5 10.80 -10.59 15.40
CA ALA A 5 10.93 -12.03 15.64
C ALA A 5 11.32 -12.33 17.09
N ALA A 6 12.21 -11.50 17.64
CA ALA A 6 12.67 -11.61 19.02
C ALA A 6 11.59 -11.18 20.02
N LEU A 7 10.81 -10.13 19.72
CA LEU A 7 9.73 -9.65 20.60
C LEU A 7 8.52 -10.58 20.64
N LEU A 8 8.18 -11.22 19.51
CA LEU A 8 6.97 -12.04 19.39
C LEU A 8 7.25 -13.55 19.46
N SER A 9 8.49 -13.96 19.69
CA SER A 9 8.91 -15.38 19.70
C SER A 9 8.45 -16.16 18.47
N VAL A 10 8.39 -15.50 17.31
CA VAL A 10 7.91 -16.10 16.06
C VAL A 10 9.09 -16.49 15.16
N PRO A 11 8.97 -17.60 14.40
CA PRO A 11 9.97 -17.98 13.40
C PRO A 11 10.29 -16.85 12.41
N PRO A 12 11.53 -16.77 11.88
CA PRO A 12 11.94 -15.69 10.97
C PRO A 12 11.02 -15.51 9.75
N HIS A 13 10.46 -16.59 9.21
CA HIS A 13 9.54 -16.54 8.08
C HIS A 13 8.19 -15.89 8.45
N LYS A 14 7.68 -16.12 9.67
CA LYS A 14 6.48 -15.44 10.20
C LYS A 14 6.77 -13.97 10.51
N ALA A 15 7.95 -13.68 11.08
CA ALA A 15 8.37 -12.30 11.32
C ALA A 15 8.46 -11.47 10.03
N ARG A 16 8.94 -12.05 8.92
CA ARG A 16 8.94 -11.40 7.61
C ARG A 16 7.53 -11.10 7.11
N ARG A 17 6.59 -12.04 7.28
CA ARG A 17 5.18 -11.81 6.92
C ARG A 17 4.54 -10.71 7.76
N LEU A 18 4.77 -10.72 9.07
CA LEU A 18 4.26 -9.68 9.97
C LEU A 18 4.83 -8.30 9.65
N ARG A 19 6.12 -8.22 9.30
CA ARG A 19 6.71 -6.96 8.83
C ARG A 19 6.01 -6.46 7.58
N ARG A 20 5.82 -7.30 6.56
CA ARG A 20 5.08 -6.91 5.34
C ARG A 20 3.67 -6.42 5.62
N VAL A 21 2.98 -7.03 6.59
CA VAL A 21 1.65 -6.55 7.02
C VAL A 21 1.74 -5.19 7.70
N GLY A 22 2.75 -4.98 8.56
CA GLY A 22 3.01 -3.69 9.19
C GLY A 22 3.35 -2.60 8.18
N ASP A 23 4.26 -2.88 7.24
CA ASP A 23 4.66 -1.98 6.15
C ASP A 23 3.43 -1.62 5.29
N ALA A 24 2.58 -2.60 4.98
CA ALA A 24 1.35 -2.36 4.22
C ALA A 24 0.35 -1.46 4.95
N ALA A 25 0.17 -1.68 6.26
CA ALA A 25 -0.69 -0.84 7.09
C ALA A 25 -0.14 0.59 7.20
N ALA A 26 1.18 0.73 7.39
CA ALA A 26 1.83 2.04 7.45
C ALA A 26 1.75 2.79 6.12
N LEU A 27 1.93 2.14 4.97
CA LEU A 27 1.73 2.79 3.68
C LEU A 27 0.26 3.20 3.46
N PHE A 28 -0.68 2.35 3.89
CA PHE A 28 -2.10 2.69 3.83
C PHE A 28 -2.40 3.95 4.67
N ASP A 29 -1.85 4.02 5.88
CA ASP A 29 -1.99 5.19 6.75
C ASP A 29 -1.30 6.44 6.18
N ALA A 30 -0.19 6.29 5.45
CA ALA A 30 0.48 7.40 4.78
C ALA A 30 -0.34 7.98 3.61
N ILE A 31 -1.19 7.16 2.98
CA ILE A 31 -2.13 7.61 1.94
C ILE A 31 -3.39 8.21 2.56
N ALA A 32 -3.86 7.67 3.69
CA ALA A 32 -5.05 8.15 4.38
C ALA A 32 -4.88 9.59 4.86
N THR A 33 -5.92 10.42 4.68
CA THR A 33 -5.88 11.81 5.17
C THR A 33 -6.24 11.93 6.64
N ARG A 34 -6.80 10.87 7.23
CA ARG A 34 -7.26 10.85 8.63
C ARG A 34 -6.68 9.67 9.40
N PRO A 35 -6.40 9.84 10.71
CA PRO A 35 -6.02 8.73 11.58
C PRO A 35 -7.09 7.65 11.60
N ALA A 36 -6.68 6.37 11.55
CA ALA A 36 -7.54 5.20 11.66
C ALA A 36 -8.69 5.16 10.64
N GLN A 37 -8.48 5.74 9.45
CA GLN A 37 -9.48 5.73 8.39
C GLN A 37 -9.70 4.30 7.88
N PRO A 38 -10.93 3.78 7.81
CA PRO A 38 -11.16 2.38 7.44
C PRO A 38 -10.96 2.11 5.93
N ARG A 39 -10.98 3.16 5.11
CA ARG A 39 -10.93 3.10 3.64
C ARG A 39 -10.25 4.33 3.06
N VAL A 40 -9.38 4.14 2.09
CA VAL A 40 -8.75 5.20 1.32
C VAL A 40 -9.50 5.38 0.01
N SER A 41 -9.85 6.62 -0.32
CA SER A 41 -10.45 6.95 -1.60
C SER A 41 -9.41 7.00 -2.73
N GLU A 42 -9.88 6.84 -3.96
CA GLU A 42 -9.01 7.03 -5.13
C GLU A 42 -8.41 8.45 -5.19
N VAL A 43 -9.15 9.47 -4.74
CA VAL A 43 -8.65 10.85 -4.71
C VAL A 43 -7.45 10.99 -3.78
N GLU A 44 -7.51 10.38 -2.58
CA GLU A 44 -6.39 10.38 -1.63
C GLU A 44 -5.18 9.67 -2.23
N LEU A 45 -5.39 8.53 -2.89
CA LEU A 45 -4.32 7.81 -3.57
C LEU A 45 -3.71 8.63 -4.71
N ARG A 46 -4.52 9.31 -5.52
CA ARG A 46 -4.05 10.23 -6.58
C ARG A 46 -3.16 11.34 -6.00
N LEU A 47 -3.61 11.97 -4.93
CA LEU A 47 -2.89 13.06 -4.27
C LEU A 47 -1.56 12.58 -3.70
N TRP A 48 -1.57 11.41 -3.05
CA TRP A 48 -0.36 10.80 -2.52
C TRP A 48 0.65 10.48 -3.64
N LEU A 49 0.21 9.82 -4.73
CA LEU A 49 1.07 9.49 -5.88
C LEU A 49 1.67 10.74 -6.55
N ALA A 50 0.86 11.80 -6.70
CA ALA A 50 1.34 13.07 -7.23
C ALA A 50 2.37 13.71 -6.28
N GLY A 51 2.15 13.64 -4.97
CA GLY A 51 3.11 14.08 -3.94
C GLY A 51 4.42 13.29 -3.96
N SER A 52 4.38 12.02 -4.39
CA SER A 52 5.57 11.19 -4.62
C SER A 52 6.29 11.49 -5.96
N GLY A 53 5.83 12.47 -6.73
CA GLY A 53 6.49 12.90 -7.97
C GLY A 53 5.98 12.24 -9.25
N CYS A 54 4.86 11.49 -9.20
CA CYS A 54 4.29 10.87 -10.40
C CYS A 54 3.69 11.91 -11.36
N SER A 55 3.91 11.71 -12.66
CA SER A 55 3.13 12.38 -13.70
C SER A 55 1.68 11.86 -13.71
N ALA A 56 0.76 12.66 -14.26
CA ALA A 56 -0.64 12.24 -14.42
C ALA A 56 -0.80 10.91 -15.17
N SER A 57 0.09 10.63 -16.13
CA SER A 57 0.06 9.38 -16.90
C SER A 57 0.48 8.16 -16.08
N GLU A 58 1.43 8.33 -15.14
CA GLU A 58 1.88 7.27 -14.24
C GLU A 58 0.84 6.98 -13.17
N VAL A 59 0.22 8.04 -12.62
CA VAL A 59 -0.90 7.92 -11.67
C VAL A 59 -2.00 7.04 -12.27
N GLU A 60 -2.47 7.34 -13.48
CA GLU A 60 -3.52 6.55 -14.12
C GLU A 60 -3.13 5.09 -14.37
N ARG A 61 -1.85 4.82 -14.67
CA ARG A 61 -1.37 3.44 -14.84
C ARG A 61 -1.32 2.67 -13.52
N VAL A 62 -0.84 3.30 -12.45
CA VAL A 62 -0.84 2.72 -11.10
C VAL A 62 -2.27 2.40 -10.67
N LEU A 63 -3.19 3.35 -10.80
CA LEU A 63 -4.60 3.16 -10.44
C LEU A 63 -5.25 2.02 -11.22
N ARG A 64 -4.99 1.94 -12.54
CA ARG A 64 -5.51 0.85 -13.37
C ARG A 64 -5.03 -0.52 -12.90
N LEU A 65 -3.74 -0.64 -12.57
CA LEU A 65 -3.19 -1.89 -12.02
C LEU A 65 -3.81 -2.24 -10.66
N LEU A 66 -3.95 -1.26 -9.78
CA LEU A 66 -4.54 -1.46 -8.46
C LEU A 66 -6.01 -1.89 -8.56
N ARG A 67 -6.81 -1.26 -9.43
CA ARG A 67 -8.20 -1.69 -9.68
C ARG A 67 -8.26 -3.13 -10.18
N GLY A 68 -7.44 -3.49 -11.18
CA GLY A 68 -7.45 -4.85 -11.75
C GLY A 68 -6.93 -5.95 -10.81
N LEU A 69 -5.97 -5.62 -9.94
CA LEU A 69 -5.28 -6.61 -9.10
C LEU A 69 -5.83 -6.68 -7.67
N VAL A 70 -6.27 -5.55 -7.13
CA VAL A 70 -6.62 -5.39 -5.71
C VAL A 70 -8.12 -5.17 -5.52
N ALA A 71 -8.76 -4.37 -6.38
CA ALA A 71 -10.15 -3.95 -6.24
C ALA A 71 -11.06 -4.61 -7.29
N ARG A 72 -11.15 -5.94 -7.23
CA ARG A 72 -11.76 -6.79 -8.29
C ARG A 72 -13.27 -6.62 -8.52
N ASP A 73 -13.97 -5.79 -7.74
CA ASP A 73 -15.39 -5.50 -7.94
C ASP A 73 -15.60 -4.07 -8.43
N GLU A 74 -16.55 -3.93 -9.37
CA GLU A 74 -16.83 -2.74 -10.16
C GLU A 74 -17.11 -1.51 -9.27
N GLY A 75 -16.26 -0.48 -9.40
CA GLY A 75 -16.49 0.83 -8.78
C GLY A 75 -15.74 1.08 -7.47
N ALA A 76 -14.51 0.59 -7.34
CA ALA A 76 -13.68 0.88 -6.17
C ALA A 76 -13.22 2.34 -6.11
N GLU A 77 -14.16 3.25 -5.86
CA GLU A 77 -13.89 4.61 -5.36
C GLU A 77 -13.09 4.56 -4.05
N PHE A 78 -13.13 3.42 -3.35
CA PHE A 78 -12.47 3.19 -2.08
C PHE A 78 -11.76 1.84 -2.01
N LEU A 79 -10.60 1.82 -1.34
CA LEU A 79 -9.85 0.64 -0.94
C LEU A 79 -9.89 0.51 0.58
N THR A 80 -10.34 -0.63 1.09
CA THR A 80 -10.22 -0.95 2.52
C THR A 80 -8.76 -1.27 2.86
N CYS A 81 -8.38 -1.07 4.13
CA CYS A 81 -7.07 -1.50 4.64
C CYS A 81 -6.82 -2.99 4.33
N TRP A 82 -7.83 -3.85 4.47
CA TRP A 82 -7.66 -5.28 4.20
C TRP A 82 -7.43 -5.62 2.73
N GLN A 83 -8.14 -4.95 1.82
CA GLN A 83 -7.86 -5.08 0.38
C GLN A 83 -6.44 -4.64 0.07
N PHE A 84 -5.99 -3.52 0.65
CA PHE A 84 -4.64 -3.00 0.46
C PHE A 84 -3.56 -3.95 0.98
N VAL A 85 -3.71 -4.45 2.22
CA VAL A 85 -2.78 -5.41 2.85
C VAL A 85 -2.74 -6.74 2.10
N ALA A 86 -3.90 -7.27 1.67
CA ALA A 86 -3.95 -8.49 0.88
C ALA A 86 -3.34 -8.30 -0.51
N GLY A 87 -3.52 -7.12 -1.10
CA GLY A 87 -2.94 -6.71 -2.37
C GLY A 87 -1.48 -6.25 -2.30
N TRP A 88 -0.86 -6.22 -1.11
CA TRP A 88 0.43 -5.57 -0.87
C TRP A 88 1.53 -5.92 -1.89
N PRO A 89 1.78 -7.19 -2.26
CA PRO A 89 2.81 -7.50 -3.25
C PRO A 89 2.56 -6.87 -4.61
N TRP A 90 1.29 -6.70 -5.01
CA TRP A 90 0.91 -6.06 -6.26
C TRP A 90 1.02 -4.54 -6.16
N VAL A 91 0.66 -3.98 -4.99
CA VAL A 91 0.80 -2.55 -4.70
C VAL A 91 2.27 -2.15 -4.82
N THR A 92 3.17 -2.77 -4.05
CA THR A 92 4.59 -2.40 -4.06
C THR A 92 5.23 -2.63 -5.41
N HIS A 93 4.88 -3.72 -6.10
CA HIS A 93 5.39 -3.96 -7.45
C HIS A 93 4.95 -2.87 -8.43
N ALA A 94 3.68 -2.45 -8.40
CA ALA A 94 3.22 -1.34 -9.24
C ALA A 94 3.99 -0.06 -8.92
N LEU A 95 4.18 0.27 -7.63
CA LEU A 95 4.92 1.47 -7.21
C LEU A 95 6.37 1.43 -7.68
N GLU A 96 7.06 0.30 -7.54
CA GLU A 96 8.44 0.10 -7.99
C GLU A 96 8.59 0.24 -9.51
N VAL A 97 7.65 -0.31 -10.29
CA VAL A 97 7.66 -0.22 -11.76
C VAL A 97 7.58 1.23 -12.26
N TYR A 98 6.91 2.11 -11.50
CA TYR A 98 6.80 3.53 -11.80
C TYR A 98 7.79 4.39 -11.00
N GLY A 99 8.82 3.80 -10.39
CA GLY A 99 9.90 4.54 -9.73
C GLY A 99 9.49 5.26 -8.45
N ILE A 100 8.42 4.82 -7.79
CA ILE A 100 7.89 5.46 -6.58
C ILE A 100 8.63 4.90 -5.35
N ASP A 101 9.32 5.79 -4.62
CA ASP A 101 9.97 5.45 -3.34
C ASP A 101 8.96 5.40 -2.20
N TRP A 102 8.15 4.35 -2.19
CA TRP A 102 7.16 4.10 -1.14
C TRP A 102 7.78 3.78 0.21
N ALA A 103 9.04 3.33 0.24
CA ALA A 103 9.72 2.98 1.49
C ALA A 103 10.05 4.24 2.31
N SER A 104 10.30 5.38 1.66
CA SER A 104 10.46 6.68 2.32
C SER A 104 9.20 7.18 3.03
N ALA A 105 8.03 6.60 2.70
CA ALA A 105 6.74 6.96 3.26
C ALA A 105 6.32 6.11 4.48
N LEU A 106 7.16 5.15 4.92
CA LEU A 106 6.93 4.27 6.09
C LEU A 106 7.62 4.79 7.35
#